data_AF-A0A2I0CWY1-F1
#
_entry.id   AF-A0A2I0CWY1-F1
#
_cell.length_a   1.000
_cell.length_b   1.000
_cell.length_c   1.000
_cell.angle_alpha   90.00
_cell.angle_beta   90.00
_cell.angle_gamma   90.00
#
_symmetry.space_group_name_H-M   'P 1'
#
loop_
_entity.id
_entity.type
_entity.pdbx_description
1 polymer ?
#
loop_
_entity_poly.entity_id
_entity_poly.type
_entity_poly.pdbx_seq_one_letter_code
_entity_poly.pdbx_strand_id
1 'polypeptide(L)'
;MKFWDHAFLGIAYEQEEKMMKHMKLGGFLVVLLLISTTFMPLVSAAETNQEMAKIADKLQVSQVSGDEKTGEYVATYKVSDTETKTYYLKKYAATVDGKDVVKVEVYEKTPSGSLTASSEFGKDSYATYTGSGWSIHLGPVDMGFLRNGGTTAIGAFGAWLAVTIGLTGGAALIFAAALVGAFIIGTYFYTNADGSMDINISDAALLFIPIAIAMPGPQPVPLTIKGIPVILPL
;
A
#
# COMPACT_ATOMS: atom_id res chain seq x y z
N MET A 1 -12.80 36.08 12.72
CA MET A 1 -12.94 34.70 12.24
C MET A 1 -14.42 34.31 12.26
N LYS A 2 -15.26 34.86 11.36
CA LYS A 2 -16.71 34.53 11.19
C LYS A 2 -17.29 34.88 9.79
N PHE A 3 -16.48 35.33 8.83
CA PHE A 3 -16.98 35.80 7.53
C PHE A 3 -16.79 34.77 6.39
N TRP A 4 -15.91 33.77 6.58
CA TRP A 4 -15.59 32.77 5.57
C TRP A 4 -16.47 31.51 5.64
N ASP A 5 -17.13 31.25 6.77
CA ASP A 5 -17.90 30.03 7.00
C ASP A 5 -19.22 29.99 6.22
N HIS A 6 -19.86 31.14 6.02
CA HIS A 6 -21.17 31.19 5.35
C HIS A 6 -21.10 31.17 3.82
N ALA A 7 -20.00 31.64 3.22
CA ALA A 7 -19.84 31.65 1.76
C ALA A 7 -19.52 30.26 1.19
N PHE A 8 -18.72 29.46 1.91
CA PHE A 8 -18.36 28.10 1.49
C PHE A 8 -19.52 27.09 1.64
N LEU A 9 -20.31 27.22 2.71
CA LEU A 9 -21.51 26.38 2.91
C LEU A 9 -22.57 26.61 1.82
N GLY A 10 -22.74 27.84 1.34
CA GLY A 10 -23.71 28.17 0.29
C GLY A 10 -23.37 27.55 -1.07
N ILE A 11 -22.09 27.56 -1.46
CA ILE A 11 -21.62 27.00 -2.74
C ILE A 11 -21.68 25.45 -2.73
N ALA A 12 -21.41 24.84 -1.58
CA ALA A 12 -21.50 23.38 -1.42
C ALA A 12 -22.96 22.88 -1.51
N TYR A 13 -23.90 23.61 -0.91
CA TYR A 13 -25.31 23.22 -0.89
C TYR A 13 -25.97 23.31 -2.27
N GLU A 14 -25.65 24.34 -3.06
CA GLU A 14 -26.16 24.50 -4.43
C GLU A 14 -25.59 23.46 -5.41
N GLN A 15 -24.36 22.98 -5.18
CA GLN A 15 -23.78 21.88 -5.95
C GLN A 15 -24.39 20.52 -5.58
N GLU A 16 -24.64 20.25 -4.29
CA GLU A 16 -25.29 19.01 -3.85
C GLU A 16 -26.69 18.86 -4.46
N GLU A 17 -27.51 19.92 -4.45
CA GLU A 17 -28.89 19.84 -4.95
C GLU A 17 -28.95 19.58 -6.47
N LYS A 18 -28.02 20.15 -7.24
CA LYS A 18 -27.87 19.87 -8.68
C LYS A 18 -27.38 18.46 -8.96
N MET A 19 -26.48 17.93 -8.12
CA MET A 19 -25.91 16.59 -8.29
C MET A 19 -26.91 15.49 -7.91
N MET A 20 -27.74 15.75 -6.88
CA MET A 20 -28.81 14.85 -6.40
C MET A 20 -29.93 14.61 -7.42
N LYS A 21 -30.21 15.59 -8.29
CA LYS A 21 -31.27 15.46 -9.31
C LYS A 21 -30.93 14.50 -10.45
N HIS A 22 -29.66 14.10 -10.64
CA HIS A 22 -29.22 13.33 -11.81
C HIS A 22 -28.49 12.03 -11.48
N MET A 23 -28.32 11.70 -10.19
CA MET A 23 -27.56 10.52 -9.76
C MET A 23 -28.46 9.31 -9.52
N LYS A 24 -28.24 8.23 -10.28
CA LYS A 24 -28.79 6.91 -9.96
C LYS A 24 -28.21 6.42 -8.63
N LEU A 25 -28.98 5.64 -7.88
CA LEU A 25 -28.71 5.14 -6.52
C LEU A 25 -27.26 4.60 -6.29
N GLY A 26 -26.60 4.08 -7.32
CA GLY A 26 -25.20 3.62 -7.26
C GLY A 26 -24.14 4.73 -7.20
N GLY A 27 -24.40 5.92 -7.77
CA GLY A 27 -23.51 7.08 -7.65
C GLY A 27 -23.58 7.75 -6.29
N PHE A 28 -24.74 7.61 -5.61
CA PHE A 28 -24.97 8.19 -4.28
C PHE A 28 -24.10 7.54 -3.20
N LEU A 29 -23.86 6.22 -3.29
CA LEU A 29 -22.98 5.48 -2.38
C LEU A 29 -21.49 5.82 -2.58
N VAL A 30 -21.04 6.05 -3.82
CA VAL A 30 -19.64 6.40 -4.10
C VAL A 30 -19.32 7.83 -3.65
N VAL A 31 -20.26 8.76 -3.85
CA VAL A 31 -20.14 10.13 -3.35
C VAL A 31 -20.23 10.18 -1.81
N LEU A 32 -21.11 9.39 -1.18
CA LEU A 32 -21.15 9.27 0.28
C LEU A 32 -19.88 8.63 0.86
N LEU A 33 -19.26 7.65 0.17
CA LEU A 33 -17.97 7.10 0.59
C LEU A 33 -16.87 8.16 0.47
N LEU A 34 -16.77 8.85 -0.67
CA LEU A 34 -15.82 9.94 -0.89
C LEU A 34 -16.00 11.07 0.14
N ILE A 35 -17.24 11.46 0.45
CA ILE A 35 -17.55 12.50 1.44
C ILE A 35 -17.29 11.98 2.87
N SER A 36 -17.54 10.70 3.18
CA SER A 36 -17.22 10.13 4.50
C SER A 36 -15.70 10.02 4.75
N THR A 37 -14.89 9.84 3.70
CA THR A 37 -13.43 9.82 3.80
C THR A 37 -12.79 11.21 3.85
N THR A 38 -13.50 12.26 3.43
CA THR A 38 -12.96 13.63 3.45
C THR A 38 -13.19 14.39 4.76
N PHE A 39 -14.10 13.94 5.64
CA PHE A 39 -14.49 14.69 6.86
C PHE A 39 -14.08 14.06 8.20
N MET A 40 -13.49 12.87 8.20
CA MET A 40 -12.81 12.27 9.36
C MET A 40 -11.36 12.00 8.93
N PRO A 41 -10.41 12.95 8.93
CA PRO A 41 -9.75 13.34 10.19
C PRO A 41 -8.86 14.62 10.10
N LEU A 42 -9.37 15.83 10.34
CA LEU A 42 -8.46 16.98 10.46
C LEU A 42 -7.76 17.04 11.84
N VAL A 43 -8.38 16.42 12.87
CA VAL A 43 -7.91 16.50 14.27
C VAL A 43 -7.13 15.26 14.72
N SER A 44 -7.35 14.07 14.15
CA SER A 44 -6.55 12.88 14.49
C SER A 44 -5.23 12.81 13.71
N ALA A 45 -5.13 13.54 12.60
CA ALA A 45 -3.98 13.52 11.69
C ALA A 45 -2.62 13.82 12.35
N ALA A 46 -2.54 14.74 13.31
CA ALA A 46 -1.27 15.10 13.93
C ALA A 46 -0.72 13.98 14.83
N GLU A 47 -1.60 13.28 15.54
CA GLU A 47 -1.24 12.11 16.37
C GLU A 47 -1.01 10.86 15.51
N THR A 48 -1.86 10.64 14.49
CA THR A 48 -1.69 9.56 13.51
C THR A 48 -0.38 9.69 12.74
N ASN A 49 0.04 10.90 12.35
CA ASN A 49 1.29 11.12 11.61
C ASN A 49 2.52 10.91 12.51
N GLN A 50 2.44 11.23 13.82
CA GLN A 50 3.51 10.88 14.77
C GLN A 50 3.57 9.37 15.06
N GLU A 51 2.45 8.68 15.16
CA GLU A 51 2.43 7.22 15.33
C GLU A 51 2.89 6.49 14.07
N MET A 52 2.52 6.97 12.89
CA MET A 52 3.00 6.46 11.60
C MET A 52 4.50 6.73 11.43
N ALA A 53 5.01 7.90 11.81
CA ALA A 53 6.45 8.16 11.87
C ALA A 53 7.19 7.26 12.88
N LYS A 54 6.57 6.86 14.00
CA LYS A 54 7.15 5.85 14.92
C LYS A 54 7.07 4.43 14.37
N ILE A 55 6.11 4.14 13.51
CA ILE A 55 6.04 2.90 12.73
C ILE A 55 7.18 2.87 11.71
N ALA A 56 7.68 4.03 11.29
CA ALA A 56 8.66 4.12 10.23
C ALA A 56 9.96 3.36 10.48
N ASP A 57 10.47 3.48 11.69
CA ASP A 57 11.76 2.89 12.08
C ASP A 57 11.68 1.37 12.32
N LYS A 58 10.48 0.78 12.15
CA LYS A 58 10.27 -0.65 12.42
C LYS A 58 10.81 -1.53 11.32
N LEU A 59 10.88 -1.07 10.07
CA LEU A 59 11.38 -1.86 8.94
C LEU A 59 12.81 -1.42 8.58
N GLN A 60 13.75 -2.35 8.62
CA GLN A 60 15.09 -2.14 8.07
C GLN A 60 15.29 -3.17 6.97
N VAL A 61 15.74 -2.74 5.79
CA VAL A 61 16.07 -3.64 4.68
C VAL A 61 17.53 -3.38 4.31
N SER A 62 18.33 -4.45 4.33
CA SER A 62 19.72 -4.41 3.92
C SER A 62 19.95 -5.41 2.79
N GLN A 63 20.70 -4.98 1.78
CA GLN A 63 21.17 -5.89 0.74
C GLN A 63 22.34 -6.71 1.28
N VAL A 64 22.25 -8.02 1.12
CA VAL A 64 23.31 -8.98 1.44
C VAL A 64 24.20 -9.19 0.22
N SER A 65 23.61 -9.32 -0.96
CA SER A 65 24.33 -9.56 -2.22
C SER A 65 23.48 -9.16 -3.45
N GLY A 66 24.13 -9.02 -4.60
CA GLY A 66 23.47 -8.79 -5.90
C GLY A 66 23.54 -7.35 -6.42
N ASP A 67 22.67 -7.05 -7.38
CA ASP A 67 22.54 -5.81 -8.10
C ASP A 67 21.09 -5.26 -8.05
N GLU A 68 20.77 -4.35 -8.96
CA GLU A 68 19.45 -3.72 -9.09
C GLU A 68 18.34 -4.67 -9.55
N LYS A 69 18.67 -5.73 -10.31
CA LYS A 69 17.71 -6.67 -10.93
C LYS A 69 17.62 -7.99 -10.18
N THR A 70 18.71 -8.39 -9.52
CA THR A 70 18.82 -9.63 -8.76
C THR A 70 19.48 -9.33 -7.43
N GLY A 71 19.05 -9.97 -6.35
CA GLY A 71 19.72 -9.74 -5.08
C GLY A 71 19.08 -10.46 -3.92
N GLU A 72 19.89 -10.60 -2.87
CA GLU A 72 19.46 -11.17 -1.62
C GLU A 72 19.46 -10.07 -0.57
N TYR A 73 18.38 -10.01 0.21
CA TYR A 73 18.17 -8.96 1.20
C TYR A 73 17.76 -9.60 2.51
N VAL A 74 18.07 -8.91 3.60
CA VAL A 74 17.51 -9.20 4.91
C VAL A 74 16.67 -8.01 5.32
N ALA A 75 15.41 -8.26 5.65
CA ALA A 75 14.54 -7.27 6.25
C ALA A 75 14.26 -7.64 7.71
N THR A 76 14.39 -6.69 8.61
CA THR A 76 13.93 -6.85 10.00
C THR A 76 12.73 -5.95 10.24
N TYR A 77 11.71 -6.49 10.91
CA TYR A 77 10.49 -5.80 11.27
C TYR A 77 10.27 -5.87 12.79
N LYS A 78 10.35 -4.72 13.45
CA LYS A 78 10.09 -4.59 14.89
C LYS A 78 8.58 -4.55 15.15
N VAL A 79 8.00 -5.68 15.58
CA VAL A 79 6.58 -5.80 15.92
C VAL A 79 6.29 -5.07 17.23
N SER A 80 7.16 -5.26 18.21
CA SER A 80 7.10 -4.64 19.54
C SER A 80 8.52 -4.39 20.09
N ASP A 81 8.64 -3.84 21.29
CA ASP A 81 9.95 -3.66 21.93
C ASP A 81 10.69 -4.97 22.22
N THR A 82 9.98 -6.09 22.28
CA THR A 82 10.53 -7.41 22.60
C THR A 82 10.48 -8.39 21.44
N GLU A 83 9.74 -8.07 20.37
CA GLU A 83 9.55 -8.95 19.22
C GLU A 83 10.02 -8.29 17.92
N THR A 84 10.97 -8.95 17.25
CA THR A 84 11.44 -8.59 15.92
C THR A 84 11.34 -9.80 15.00
N LYS A 85 10.65 -9.63 13.88
CA LYS A 85 10.61 -10.60 12.80
C LYS A 85 11.74 -10.34 11.82
N THR A 86 12.33 -11.40 11.30
CA THR A 86 13.38 -11.29 10.28
C THR A 86 12.92 -12.03 9.04
N TYR A 87 12.94 -11.34 7.91
CA TYR A 87 12.66 -11.88 6.60
C TYR A 87 13.93 -11.91 5.77
N TYR A 88 14.15 -12.99 5.06
CA TYR A 88 15.12 -13.07 3.99
C TYR A 88 14.38 -12.95 2.66
N LEU A 89 14.89 -12.14 1.74
CA LEU A 89 14.22 -11.84 0.48
C LEU A 89 15.16 -12.14 -0.68
N LYS A 90 14.63 -12.76 -1.73
CA LYS A 90 15.36 -13.03 -2.96
C LYS A 90 14.67 -12.35 -4.13
N LYS A 91 15.28 -11.28 -4.63
CA LYS A 91 14.90 -10.56 -5.85
C LYS A 91 15.52 -11.24 -7.06
N TYR A 92 14.73 -11.49 -8.09
CA TYR A 92 15.23 -12.02 -9.36
C TYR A 92 14.37 -11.58 -10.54
N ALA A 93 14.97 -11.48 -11.71
CA ALA A 93 14.25 -11.30 -12.96
C ALA A 93 13.62 -12.64 -13.39
N ALA A 94 12.40 -12.57 -13.89
CA ALA A 94 11.67 -13.72 -14.44
C ALA A 94 10.86 -13.29 -15.66
N THR A 95 10.30 -14.27 -16.37
CA THR A 95 9.34 -14.03 -17.45
C THR A 95 8.02 -14.68 -17.08
N VAL A 96 6.94 -13.90 -17.07
CA VAL A 96 5.57 -14.37 -16.84
C VAL A 96 4.72 -13.94 -18.03
N ASP A 97 4.03 -14.88 -18.66
CA ASP A 97 3.21 -14.64 -19.87
C ASP A 97 3.94 -13.85 -20.97
N GLY A 98 5.24 -14.14 -21.15
CA GLY A 98 6.08 -13.48 -22.16
C GLY A 98 6.51 -12.04 -21.80
N LYS A 99 6.26 -11.58 -20.57
CA LYS A 99 6.68 -10.27 -20.07
C LYS A 99 7.79 -10.41 -19.05
N ASP A 100 8.78 -9.52 -19.12
CA ASP A 100 9.84 -9.44 -18.13
C ASP A 100 9.31 -8.82 -16.84
N VAL A 101 9.49 -9.54 -15.74
CA VAL A 101 9.00 -9.15 -14.42
C VAL A 101 10.11 -9.28 -13.38
N VAL A 102 9.95 -8.54 -12.30
CA VAL A 102 10.71 -8.70 -11.06
C VAL A 102 9.89 -9.55 -10.12
N LYS A 103 10.47 -10.64 -9.63
CA LYS A 103 9.93 -11.43 -8.54
C LYS A 103 10.75 -11.21 -7.28
N VAL A 104 10.06 -11.20 -6.14
CA VAL A 104 10.69 -11.18 -4.83
C VAL A 104 10.06 -12.28 -3.99
N GLU A 105 10.84 -13.32 -3.72
CA GLU A 105 10.45 -14.37 -2.79
C GLU A 105 10.78 -13.93 -1.36
N VAL A 106 9.87 -14.18 -0.43
CA VAL A 106 10.03 -13.83 0.98
C VAL A 106 10.12 -15.11 1.82
N TYR A 107 11.06 -15.13 2.74
CA TYR A 107 11.32 -16.25 3.66
C TYR A 107 11.29 -15.69 5.09
N GLU A 108 10.58 -16.33 6.02
CA GLU A 108 10.67 -15.96 7.43
C GLU A 108 11.80 -16.74 8.09
N LYS A 109 12.73 -16.02 8.72
CA LYS A 109 13.81 -16.61 9.50
C LYS A 109 13.30 -16.92 10.90
N THR A 110 13.32 -18.20 11.26
CA THR A 110 12.90 -18.63 12.60
C THR A 110 13.89 -18.15 13.67
N PRO A 111 13.49 -18.13 14.96
CA PRO A 111 14.42 -17.86 16.06
C PRO A 111 15.62 -18.82 16.12
N SER A 112 15.48 -20.05 15.62
CA SER A 112 16.57 -21.03 15.52
C SER A 112 17.53 -20.77 14.35
N GLY A 113 17.27 -19.75 13.53
CA GLY A 113 18.09 -19.37 12.39
C GLY A 113 17.76 -20.09 11.07
N SER A 114 16.84 -21.04 11.09
CA SER A 114 16.36 -21.72 9.87
C SER A 114 15.57 -20.75 9.00
N LEU A 115 15.76 -20.84 7.68
CA LEU A 115 14.87 -20.19 6.73
C LEU A 115 13.69 -21.12 6.48
N THR A 116 12.54 -20.73 6.98
CA THR A 116 11.28 -21.27 6.49
C THR A 116 10.89 -20.43 5.30
N ALA A 117 10.68 -21.07 4.14
CA ALA A 117 9.91 -20.40 3.09
C ALA A 117 8.67 -19.82 3.76
N SER A 118 8.44 -18.51 3.62
CA SER A 118 7.14 -17.97 3.98
C SER A 118 6.18 -18.75 3.09
N SER A 119 5.37 -19.61 3.67
CA SER A 119 4.43 -20.40 2.88
C SER A 119 3.36 -19.51 2.25
N GLU A 120 3.38 -18.21 2.49
CA GLU A 120 2.18 -17.39 2.41
C GLU A 120 2.40 -16.07 1.65
N PHE A 121 3.63 -15.58 1.46
CA PHE A 121 3.84 -14.28 0.78
C PHE A 121 5.03 -14.22 -0.20
N GLY A 122 4.84 -13.56 -1.34
CA GLY A 122 5.83 -13.37 -2.41
C GLY A 122 5.97 -14.57 -3.34
N LYS A 123 5.00 -15.50 -3.34
CA LYS A 123 5.07 -16.75 -4.12
C LYS A 123 4.65 -16.54 -5.57
N ASP A 124 3.47 -15.94 -5.73
CA ASP A 124 2.81 -15.73 -7.01
C ASP A 124 2.69 -14.24 -7.37
N SER A 125 3.11 -13.33 -6.49
CA SER A 125 3.24 -11.91 -6.81
C SER A 125 4.49 -11.59 -7.63
N TYR A 126 4.36 -10.58 -8.49
CA TYR A 126 5.45 -10.04 -9.31
C TYR A 126 5.18 -8.57 -9.62
N ALA A 127 6.22 -7.86 -10.06
CA ALA A 127 6.08 -6.47 -10.48
C ALA A 127 6.75 -6.23 -11.83
N THR A 128 6.17 -5.32 -12.61
CA THR A 128 6.71 -4.87 -13.89
C THR A 128 6.90 -3.37 -13.83
N TYR A 129 8.09 -2.89 -14.19
CA TYR A 129 8.30 -1.46 -14.39
C TYR A 129 7.85 -1.07 -15.80
N THR A 130 6.94 -0.10 -15.89
CA THR A 130 6.32 0.30 -17.16
C THR A 130 6.98 1.52 -17.80
N GLY A 131 8.05 2.06 -17.20
CA GLY A 131 8.71 3.29 -17.62
C GLY A 131 8.05 4.57 -17.07
N SER A 132 6.83 4.47 -16.55
CA SER A 132 6.11 5.58 -15.89
C SER A 132 5.68 5.24 -14.46
N GLY A 133 6.11 4.10 -13.93
CA GLY A 133 5.65 3.54 -12.69
C GLY A 133 5.77 2.03 -12.61
N TRP A 134 5.21 1.48 -11.54
CA TRP A 134 5.19 0.06 -11.26
C TRP A 134 3.79 -0.52 -11.40
N SER A 135 3.67 -1.61 -12.15
CA SER A 135 2.53 -2.50 -12.16
C SER A 135 2.84 -3.68 -11.24
N ILE A 136 2.11 -3.79 -10.14
CA ILE A 136 2.25 -4.86 -9.14
C ILE A 136 1.08 -5.82 -9.34
N HIS A 137 1.40 -7.09 -9.57
CA HIS A 137 0.44 -8.18 -9.54
C HIS A 137 0.57 -8.90 -8.20
N LEU A 138 -0.52 -8.95 -7.43
CA LEU A 138 -0.64 -9.75 -6.22
C LEU A 138 -1.40 -11.03 -6.54
N GLY A 139 -0.71 -12.16 -6.52
CA GLY A 139 -1.30 -13.44 -6.87
C GLY A 139 -2.30 -13.94 -5.82
N PRO A 140 -3.14 -14.93 -6.15
CA PRO A 140 -4.21 -15.40 -5.26
C PRO A 140 -3.72 -15.93 -3.91
N VAL A 141 -2.56 -16.58 -3.86
CA VAL A 141 -1.97 -17.10 -2.61
C VAL A 141 -1.59 -15.94 -1.70
N ASP A 142 -0.84 -14.98 -2.26
CA ASP A 142 -0.39 -13.80 -1.53
C ASP A 142 -1.58 -12.92 -1.10
N MET A 143 -2.63 -12.80 -1.92
CA MET A 143 -3.88 -12.13 -1.56
C MET A 143 -4.62 -12.84 -0.42
N GLY A 144 -4.61 -14.17 -0.39
CA GLY A 144 -5.17 -14.96 0.71
C GLY A 144 -4.45 -14.68 2.04
N PHE A 145 -3.11 -14.56 1.99
CA PHE A 145 -2.31 -14.19 3.15
C PHE A 145 -2.58 -12.76 3.62
N LEU A 146 -2.61 -11.77 2.70
CA LEU A 146 -2.84 -10.37 3.06
C LEU A 146 -4.19 -10.15 3.74
N ARG A 147 -5.22 -10.91 3.35
CA ARG A 147 -6.54 -10.86 4.00
C ARG A 147 -6.54 -11.38 5.44
N ASN A 148 -5.65 -12.33 5.75
CA ASN A 148 -5.67 -13.08 7.01
C ASN A 148 -4.55 -12.69 7.99
N GLY A 149 -3.43 -12.14 7.50
CA GLY A 149 -2.15 -12.20 8.22
C GLY A 149 -1.80 -11.04 9.15
N GLY A 150 -2.71 -10.07 9.38
CA GLY A 150 -2.53 -8.99 10.37
C GLY A 150 -1.18 -8.26 10.28
N THR A 151 -0.52 -8.03 11.41
CA THR A 151 0.79 -7.33 11.46
C THR A 151 1.91 -8.08 10.77
N THR A 152 1.85 -9.41 10.73
CA THR A 152 2.83 -10.24 10.00
C THR A 152 2.71 -10.01 8.50
N ALA A 153 1.48 -9.97 7.98
CA ALA A 153 1.24 -9.68 6.56
C ALA A 153 1.69 -8.27 6.17
N ILE A 154 1.42 -7.28 7.01
CA ILE A 154 1.87 -5.90 6.78
C ILE A 154 3.40 -5.83 6.75
N GLY A 155 4.09 -6.48 7.68
CA GLY A 155 5.56 -6.50 7.72
C GLY A 155 6.18 -7.20 6.51
N ALA A 156 5.67 -8.39 6.15
CA ALA A 156 6.15 -9.13 4.98
C ALA A 156 5.90 -8.36 3.67
N PHE A 157 4.73 -7.72 3.54
CA PHE A 157 4.42 -6.90 2.38
C PHE A 157 5.25 -5.63 2.32
N GLY A 158 5.47 -4.95 3.45
CA GLY A 158 6.35 -3.79 3.54
C GLY A 158 7.78 -4.12 3.11
N ALA A 159 8.32 -5.27 3.57
CA ALA A 159 9.63 -5.74 3.15
C ALA A 159 9.69 -6.04 1.64
N TRP A 160 8.70 -6.75 1.11
CA TRP A 160 8.61 -7.05 -0.32
C TRP A 160 8.52 -5.79 -1.17
N LEU A 161 7.68 -4.84 -0.75
CA LEU A 161 7.47 -3.57 -1.43
C LEU A 161 8.74 -2.73 -1.41
N ALA A 162 9.44 -2.73 -0.29
CA ALA A 162 10.69 -2.02 -0.15
C ALA A 162 11.75 -2.48 -1.16
N VAL A 163 11.91 -3.80 -1.31
CA VAL A 163 12.84 -4.40 -2.27
C VAL A 163 12.38 -4.23 -3.72
N THR A 164 11.07 -4.32 -3.96
CA THR A 164 10.52 -4.34 -5.31
C THR A 164 10.54 -2.96 -5.96
N ILE A 165 10.01 -1.95 -5.27
CA ILE A 165 9.82 -0.60 -5.84
C ILE A 165 10.77 0.45 -5.25
N GLY A 166 11.71 0.03 -4.39
CA GLY A 166 12.76 0.90 -3.86
C GLY A 166 12.33 1.85 -2.74
N LEU A 167 11.13 1.68 -2.17
CA LEU A 167 10.77 2.35 -0.92
C LEU A 167 11.58 1.75 0.24
N THR A 168 11.93 2.52 1.26
CA THR A 168 12.67 1.95 2.41
C THR A 168 12.19 2.54 3.71
N GLY A 169 12.60 1.93 4.82
CA GLY A 169 12.25 2.36 6.17
C GLY A 169 10.75 2.43 6.33
N GLY A 170 10.30 3.54 6.91
CA GLY A 170 8.89 3.69 7.23
C GLY A 170 7.96 3.98 6.10
N ALA A 171 8.47 4.64 5.07
CA ALA A 171 7.66 4.93 3.91
C ALA A 171 7.09 3.63 3.33
N ALA A 172 7.91 2.58 3.25
CA ALA A 172 7.48 1.26 2.80
C ALA A 172 6.42 0.64 3.73
N LEU A 173 6.56 0.77 5.05
CA LEU A 173 5.65 0.14 6.01
C LEU A 173 4.30 0.86 6.12
N ILE A 174 4.31 2.19 6.16
CA ILE A 174 3.09 3.01 6.18
C ILE A 174 2.32 2.79 4.87
N PHE A 175 3.03 2.84 3.74
CA PHE A 175 2.44 2.60 2.44
C PHE A 175 1.90 1.17 2.31
N ALA A 176 2.63 0.16 2.81
CA ALA A 176 2.14 -1.22 2.84
C ALA A 176 0.90 -1.38 3.72
N ALA A 177 0.84 -0.75 4.89
CA ALA A 177 -0.34 -0.80 5.76
C ALA A 177 -1.56 -0.16 5.08
N ALA A 178 -1.38 1.00 4.46
CA ALA A 178 -2.43 1.68 3.70
C ALA A 178 -2.90 0.84 2.51
N LEU A 179 -1.96 0.22 1.77
CA LEU A 179 -2.27 -0.69 0.66
C LEU A 179 -3.01 -1.94 1.13
N VAL A 180 -2.60 -2.60 2.23
CA VAL A 180 -3.31 -3.76 2.79
C VAL A 180 -4.75 -3.40 3.16
N GLY A 181 -4.97 -2.27 3.82
CA GLY A 181 -6.31 -1.77 4.11
C GLY A 181 -7.12 -1.54 2.83
N ALA A 182 -6.50 -0.91 1.83
CA ALA A 182 -7.11 -0.70 0.53
C ALA A 182 -7.35 -2.00 -0.26
N PHE A 183 -6.58 -3.06 -0.04
CA PHE A 183 -6.84 -4.38 -0.62
C PHE A 183 -8.00 -5.05 0.08
N ILE A 184 -8.08 -5.03 1.41
CA ILE A 184 -9.20 -5.63 2.14
C ILE A 184 -10.51 -4.99 1.66
N ILE A 185 -10.55 -3.66 1.56
CA ILE A 185 -11.71 -2.94 1.02
C ILE A 185 -11.86 -3.19 -0.49
N GLY A 186 -10.77 -3.07 -1.25
CA GLY A 186 -10.74 -3.20 -2.70
C GLY A 186 -11.18 -4.56 -3.19
N THR A 187 -10.87 -5.63 -2.45
CA THR A 187 -11.29 -7.00 -2.78
C THR A 187 -12.80 -7.21 -2.72
N TYR A 188 -13.53 -6.36 -1.99
CA TYR A 188 -14.99 -6.36 -2.00
C TYR A 188 -15.55 -5.84 -3.32
N PHE A 189 -14.85 -4.88 -3.94
CA PHE A 189 -15.27 -4.24 -5.19
C PHE A 189 -14.63 -4.90 -6.42
N TYR A 190 -13.44 -5.46 -6.27
CA TYR A 190 -12.65 -5.97 -7.36
C TYR A 190 -11.60 -7.01 -6.94
N THR A 191 -11.67 -8.18 -7.56
CA THR A 191 -10.56 -9.13 -7.72
C THR A 191 -10.60 -9.67 -9.14
N ASN A 192 -9.45 -10.13 -9.64
CA ASN A 192 -9.42 -10.94 -10.85
C ASN A 192 -10.22 -12.23 -10.63
N ALA A 193 -10.60 -12.91 -11.72
CA ALA A 193 -11.43 -14.12 -11.65
C ALA A 193 -10.77 -15.26 -10.84
N ASP A 194 -9.44 -15.26 -10.76
CA ASP A 194 -8.63 -16.20 -9.97
C ASP A 194 -8.40 -15.74 -8.52
N GLY A 195 -8.89 -14.57 -8.13
CA GLY A 195 -8.71 -13.98 -6.80
C GLY A 195 -7.46 -13.09 -6.65
N SER A 196 -6.68 -12.90 -7.71
CA SER A 196 -5.52 -11.99 -7.73
C SER A 196 -5.94 -10.51 -7.82
N MET A 197 -4.98 -9.60 -7.67
CA MET A 197 -5.20 -8.16 -7.77
C MET A 197 -4.05 -7.45 -8.48
N ASP A 198 -4.39 -6.54 -9.42
CA ASP A 198 -3.42 -5.71 -10.13
C ASP A 198 -3.49 -4.25 -9.67
N ILE A 199 -2.32 -3.69 -9.36
CA ILE A 199 -2.16 -2.34 -8.84
C ILE A 199 -1.16 -1.62 -9.72
N ASN A 200 -1.48 -0.40 -10.12
CA ASN A 200 -0.52 0.47 -10.80
C ASN A 200 -0.27 1.72 -9.98
N ILE A 201 1.01 2.01 -9.77
CA ILE A 201 1.48 3.16 -9.04
C ILE A 201 2.41 3.93 -9.97
N SER A 202 2.12 5.21 -10.22
CA SER A 202 2.98 6.04 -11.06
C SER A 202 4.26 6.45 -10.33
N ASP A 203 5.33 6.76 -11.07
CA ASP A 203 6.56 7.29 -10.48
C ASP A 203 6.32 8.60 -9.72
N ALA A 204 5.42 9.44 -10.22
CA ALA A 204 5.01 10.67 -9.53
C ALA A 204 4.36 10.36 -8.16
N ALA A 205 3.49 9.35 -8.10
CA ALA A 205 2.89 8.91 -6.84
C ALA A 205 3.95 8.35 -5.89
N LEU A 206 4.90 7.55 -6.40
CA LEU A 206 5.99 6.98 -5.59
C LEU A 206 6.90 8.04 -4.97
N LEU A 207 7.29 9.04 -5.75
CA LEU A 207 8.08 10.18 -5.26
C LEU A 207 7.32 11.00 -4.21
N PHE A 208 6.00 11.02 -4.28
CA PHE A 208 5.17 11.76 -3.33
C PHE A 208 4.99 11.03 -2.00
N ILE A 209 5.13 9.69 -1.92
CA ILE A 209 4.88 8.92 -0.69
C ILE A 209 5.71 9.43 0.51
N PRO A 210 7.04 9.62 0.43
CA PRO A 210 7.81 10.11 1.56
C PRO A 210 7.41 11.52 2.00
N ILE A 211 7.05 12.38 1.04
CA ILE A 211 6.59 13.75 1.28
C ILE A 211 5.22 13.72 1.96
N ALA A 212 4.31 12.90 1.43
CA ALA A 212 2.96 12.70 1.93
C ALA A 212 2.98 12.30 3.41
N ILE A 213 3.84 11.34 3.77
CA ILE A 213 4.01 10.87 5.15
C ILE A 213 4.55 11.97 6.08
N ALA A 214 5.41 12.85 5.56
CA ALA A 214 5.99 13.94 6.35
C ALA A 214 5.03 15.14 6.51
N MET A 215 3.97 15.24 5.70
CA MET A 215 3.01 16.32 5.77
C MET A 215 1.96 16.06 6.87
N PRO A 216 1.45 17.11 7.54
CA PRO A 216 0.36 16.97 8.50
C PRO A 216 -0.98 16.75 7.78
N GLY A 217 -1.82 15.86 8.29
CA GLY A 217 -3.08 15.50 7.61
C GLY A 217 -2.96 14.20 6.82
N PRO A 218 -4.06 13.47 6.57
CA PRO A 218 -4.06 12.44 5.54
C PRO A 218 -3.71 13.05 4.20
N GLN A 219 -2.74 12.47 3.54
CA GLN A 219 -2.34 12.89 2.22
C GLN A 219 -2.87 11.91 1.18
N PRO A 220 -3.58 12.41 0.14
CA PRO A 220 -4.08 11.55 -0.91
C PRO A 220 -2.93 11.09 -1.80
N VAL A 221 -2.64 9.79 -1.81
CA VAL A 221 -1.74 9.19 -2.79
C VAL A 221 -2.56 8.50 -3.88
N PRO A 222 -2.51 8.99 -5.14
CA PRO A 222 -3.28 8.39 -6.23
C PRO A 222 -2.62 7.10 -6.71
N LEU A 223 -3.42 6.05 -6.85
CA LEU A 223 -3.04 4.83 -7.55
C LEU A 223 -4.21 4.31 -8.38
N THR A 224 -4.00 3.25 -9.14
CA THR A 224 -5.10 2.56 -9.80
C THR A 224 -5.14 1.07 -9.46
N ILE A 225 -6.32 0.53 -9.20
CA ILE A 225 -6.57 -0.91 -9.07
C ILE A 225 -7.35 -1.33 -10.31
N LYS A 226 -6.75 -2.17 -11.17
CA LYS A 226 -7.28 -2.51 -12.51
C LYS A 226 -7.79 -1.31 -13.34
N GLY A 227 -7.08 -0.18 -13.26
CA GLY A 227 -7.45 1.05 -13.96
C GLY A 227 -8.53 1.89 -13.28
N ILE A 228 -9.08 1.46 -12.14
CA ILE A 228 -9.97 2.27 -11.31
C ILE A 228 -9.11 3.19 -10.42
N PRO A 229 -9.27 4.52 -10.49
CA PRO A 229 -8.57 5.44 -9.60
C PRO A 229 -8.96 5.19 -8.14
N VAL A 230 -7.94 5.03 -7.28
CA VAL A 230 -8.10 4.90 -5.84
C VAL A 230 -7.18 5.92 -5.17
N ILE A 231 -7.69 6.58 -4.14
CA ILE A 231 -6.91 7.48 -3.30
C ILE A 231 -6.59 6.73 -2.01
N LEU A 232 -5.30 6.51 -1.77
CA LEU A 232 -4.85 6.04 -0.47
C LEU A 232 -4.71 7.23 0.47
N PRO A 233 -5.33 7.19 1.66
CA PRO A 233 -4.98 8.12 2.73
C PRO A 233 -3.69 7.63 3.39
N LEU A 234 -2.60 8.36 3.20
CA LEU A 234 -1.34 8.19 3.95
C LEU A 234 -1.21 9.17 5.10
#